data_AF-A0A841APC9-F1
#
_entry.id   AF-A0A841APC9-F1
#
_cell.length_a   1.000
_cell.length_b   1.000
_cell.length_c   1.000
_cell.angle_alpha   90.00
_cell.angle_beta   90.00
_cell.angle_gamma   90.00
#
_symmetry.space_group_name_H-M   'P 1'
#
loop_
_entity.id
_entity.type
_entity.pdbx_description
1 polymer ?
#
loop_
_entity_poly.entity_id
_entity_poly.type
_entity_poly.pdbx_seq_one_letter_code
_entity_poly.pdbx_strand_id
1 'polypeptide(L)'
;MPEPLSPELEAAVAEGYANRERANMAPTVAYFTALLAEHPDNPWLLYEVGGAHDTAGDEAEARDYYERALAGGIDGDARRRCLLQYGSTLRNLGLHDESVDALQRARDEFPDSDSVRVFLALSLHAASRSDAAVAELLELAADGIRTPEVERYTAAIRGNAAYLRALAEGR
;
A
#
# COMPACT_ATOMS: atom_id res chain seq x y z
N MET A 1 4.07 -0.36 -22.44
CA MET A 1 3.39 -1.00 -21.30
C MET A 1 4.21 -2.22 -20.93
N PRO A 2 4.35 -2.57 -19.65
CA PRO A 2 4.94 -3.85 -19.29
C PRO A 2 4.15 -4.97 -19.95
N GLU A 3 4.80 -6.05 -20.35
CA GLU A 3 4.06 -7.26 -20.72
C GLU A 3 3.34 -7.78 -19.47
N PRO A 4 2.06 -8.21 -19.60
CA PRO A 4 1.37 -8.89 -18.52
C PRO A 4 2.15 -10.16 -18.12
N LEU A 5 2.02 -10.58 -16.86
CA LEU A 5 2.61 -11.82 -16.38
C LEU A 5 2.17 -12.99 -17.28
N SER A 6 3.10 -13.87 -17.64
CA SER A 6 2.72 -15.11 -18.32
C SER A 6 1.94 -16.00 -17.35
N PRO A 7 1.01 -16.85 -17.81
CA PRO A 7 0.28 -17.78 -16.94
C PRO A 7 1.20 -18.68 -16.10
N GLU A 8 2.36 -19.04 -16.64
CA GLU A 8 3.39 -19.80 -15.92
C GLU A 8 3.96 -19.01 -14.76
N LEU A 9 4.24 -17.71 -14.96
CA LEU A 9 4.78 -16.85 -13.93
C LEU A 9 3.74 -16.52 -12.86
N GLU A 10 2.47 -16.34 -13.24
CA GLU A 10 1.36 -16.22 -12.28
C GLU A 10 1.24 -17.48 -11.41
N ALA A 11 1.35 -18.67 -12.01
CA ALA A 11 1.31 -19.94 -11.29
C ALA A 11 2.50 -20.10 -10.33
N ALA A 12 3.71 -19.72 -10.75
CA ALA A 12 4.90 -19.73 -9.89
C ALA A 12 4.73 -18.76 -8.70
N VAL A 13 4.22 -17.56 -8.94
CA VAL A 13 3.94 -16.61 -7.85
C VAL A 13 2.91 -17.19 -6.87
N ALA A 14 1.85 -17.80 -7.37
CA ALA A 14 0.85 -18.47 -6.53
C ALA A 14 1.44 -19.62 -5.70
N GLU A 15 2.34 -20.41 -6.28
CA GLU A 15 3.07 -21.49 -5.59
C GLU A 15 3.94 -20.95 -4.45
N GLY A 16 4.70 -19.88 -4.69
CA GLY A 16 5.52 -19.23 -3.67
C GLY A 16 4.70 -18.80 -2.45
N TYR A 17 3.49 -18.27 -2.67
CA TYR A 17 2.57 -17.91 -1.60
C TYR A 17 1.87 -19.09 -0.93
N ALA A 18 1.56 -20.15 -1.68
CA ALA A 18 0.97 -21.36 -1.12
C ALA A 18 1.91 -22.05 -0.11
N ASN A 19 3.21 -21.93 -0.31
CA ASN A 19 4.26 -22.49 0.55
C ASN A 19 4.79 -21.48 1.59
N ARG A 20 4.18 -20.30 1.73
CA ARG A 20 4.67 -19.26 2.64
C ARG A 20 4.43 -19.62 4.10
N GLU A 21 5.51 -19.66 4.87
CA GLU A 21 5.48 -19.75 6.33
C GLU A 21 5.73 -18.38 6.97
N ARG A 22 4.69 -17.71 7.46
CA ARG A 22 4.84 -16.35 8.04
C ARG A 22 5.78 -16.30 9.25
N ALA A 23 5.95 -17.40 9.97
CA ALA A 23 6.88 -17.48 11.09
C ALA A 23 8.35 -17.65 10.65
N ASN A 24 8.58 -18.01 9.38
CA ASN A 24 9.90 -18.21 8.79
C ASN A 24 9.85 -17.85 7.29
N MET A 25 10.06 -16.57 6.99
CA MET A 25 9.97 -16.06 5.62
C MET A 25 11.18 -16.38 4.73
N ALA A 26 12.28 -16.90 5.29
CA ALA A 26 13.51 -17.14 4.54
C ALA A 26 13.33 -18.03 3.29
N PRO A 27 12.57 -19.14 3.33
CA PRO A 27 12.30 -19.93 2.13
C PRO A 27 11.50 -19.16 1.06
N THR A 28 10.55 -18.33 1.47
CA THR A 28 9.74 -17.52 0.55
C THR A 28 10.57 -16.42 -0.11
N VAL A 29 11.43 -15.73 0.65
CA VAL A 29 12.39 -14.76 0.10
C VAL A 29 13.32 -15.44 -0.91
N ALA A 30 13.88 -16.61 -0.56
CA ALA A 30 14.77 -17.35 -1.45
C ALA A 30 14.05 -17.80 -2.75
N TYR A 31 12.81 -18.26 -2.64
CA TYR A 31 12.00 -18.67 -3.79
C TYR A 31 11.77 -17.52 -4.77
N PHE A 32 11.26 -16.38 -4.29
CA PHE A 32 11.00 -15.23 -5.16
C PHE A 32 12.28 -14.62 -5.72
N THR A 33 13.37 -14.63 -4.95
CA THR A 33 14.68 -14.15 -5.42
C THR A 33 15.23 -15.03 -6.55
N ALA A 34 15.08 -16.35 -6.45
CA ALA A 34 15.45 -17.27 -7.52
C ALA A 34 14.62 -17.04 -8.78
N LEU A 35 13.30 -16.87 -8.63
CA LEU A 35 12.40 -16.57 -9.74
C LEU A 35 12.76 -15.24 -10.43
N LEU A 36 13.08 -14.20 -9.66
CA LEU A 36 13.55 -12.92 -10.18
C LEU A 36 14.89 -13.06 -10.93
N ALA A 37 15.79 -13.96 -10.50
CA ALA A 37 17.05 -14.20 -11.18
C ALA A 37 16.86 -14.81 -12.59
N GLU A 38 15.80 -15.60 -12.80
CA GLU A 38 15.42 -16.15 -14.10
C GLU A 38 14.76 -15.10 -15.00
N HIS A 39 14.14 -14.08 -14.41
CA HIS A 39 13.47 -12.98 -15.11
C HIS A 39 13.93 -11.61 -14.58
N PRO A 40 15.19 -11.20 -14.85
CA PRO A 40 15.75 -9.97 -14.29
C PRO A 40 14.90 -8.75 -14.63
N ASP A 41 14.78 -7.84 -13.65
CA ASP A 41 14.05 -6.57 -13.75
C ASP A 41 12.56 -6.66 -14.10
N ASN A 42 11.96 -7.86 -14.00
CA ASN A 42 10.52 -8.00 -14.10
C ASN A 42 9.83 -7.23 -12.94
N PRO A 43 9.02 -6.19 -13.22
CA PRO A 43 8.45 -5.33 -12.19
C PRO A 43 7.56 -6.06 -11.19
N TRP A 44 6.87 -7.11 -11.64
CA TRP A 44 6.00 -7.91 -10.79
C TRP A 44 6.81 -8.77 -9.82
N LEU A 45 7.87 -9.44 -10.30
CA LEU A 45 8.73 -10.24 -9.43
C LEU A 45 9.54 -9.36 -8.47
N LEU A 46 9.98 -8.18 -8.90
CA LEU A 46 10.56 -7.19 -7.99
C LEU A 46 9.58 -6.87 -6.84
N TYR A 47 8.31 -6.64 -7.17
CA TYR A 47 7.27 -6.43 -6.16
C TYR A 47 7.06 -7.64 -5.24
N GLU A 48 7.07 -8.88 -5.76
CA GLU A 48 6.92 -10.08 -4.93
C GLU A 48 8.11 -10.31 -3.99
N VAL A 49 9.35 -10.06 -4.45
CA VAL A 49 10.54 -10.09 -3.60
C VAL A 49 10.47 -9.02 -2.52
N GLY A 50 10.07 -7.79 -2.87
CA GLY A 50 9.85 -6.72 -1.91
C GLY A 50 8.83 -7.10 -0.83
N GLY A 51 7.69 -7.68 -1.22
CA GLY A 51 6.67 -8.16 -0.28
C GLY A 51 7.13 -9.31 0.62
N ALA A 52 8.01 -10.17 0.12
CA ALA A 52 8.61 -11.22 0.93
C ALA A 52 9.54 -10.66 2.02
N HIS A 53 10.39 -9.69 1.68
CA HIS A 53 11.25 -8.98 2.63
C HIS A 53 10.43 -8.15 3.65
N ASP A 54 9.40 -7.42 3.20
CA ASP A 54 8.53 -6.64 4.09
C ASP A 54 7.85 -7.55 5.12
N THR A 55 7.35 -8.72 4.67
CA THR A 55 6.77 -9.71 5.59
C THR A 55 7.81 -10.35 6.52
N ALA A 56 9.08 -10.40 6.11
CA ALA A 56 10.18 -10.88 6.94
C ALA A 56 10.66 -9.86 8.00
N GLY A 57 10.23 -8.59 7.89
CA GLY A 57 10.73 -7.49 8.72
C GLY A 57 12.06 -6.90 8.23
N ASP A 58 12.37 -7.08 6.94
CA ASP A 58 13.55 -6.49 6.28
C ASP A 58 13.10 -5.26 5.46
N GLU A 59 12.64 -4.20 6.13
CA GLU A 59 11.99 -3.07 5.45
C GLU A 59 12.95 -2.29 4.51
N ALA A 60 14.24 -2.27 4.82
CA ALA A 60 15.23 -1.58 3.99
C ALA A 60 15.41 -2.26 2.62
N GLU A 61 15.51 -3.59 2.61
CA GLU A 61 15.53 -4.40 1.39
C GLU A 61 14.21 -4.28 0.64
N ALA A 62 13.07 -4.40 1.34
CA ALA A 62 11.75 -4.27 0.73
C ALA A 62 11.58 -2.94 -0.02
N ARG A 63 12.07 -1.85 0.57
CA ARG A 63 12.05 -0.51 -0.03
C ARG A 63 12.72 -0.48 -1.41
N ASP A 64 13.95 -0.99 -1.54
CA ASP A 64 14.69 -0.99 -2.82
C ASP A 64 13.90 -1.74 -3.91
N TYR A 65 13.36 -2.92 -3.56
CA TYR A 65 12.57 -3.71 -4.50
C TYR A 65 11.29 -3.01 -4.94
N TYR A 66 10.58 -2.35 -4.03
CA TYR A 66 9.40 -1.57 -4.41
C TYR A 66 9.74 -0.36 -5.29
N GLU A 67 10.81 0.37 -5.00
CA GLU A 67 11.27 1.48 -5.84
C GLU A 67 11.58 1.01 -7.27
N ARG A 68 12.27 -0.12 -7.39
CA ARG A 68 12.58 -0.75 -8.69
C ARG A 68 11.33 -1.25 -9.41
N ALA A 69 10.39 -1.88 -8.70
CA ALA A 69 9.13 -2.32 -9.30
C ALA A 69 8.31 -1.15 -9.85
N LEU A 70 8.23 -0.05 -9.10
CA LEU A 70 7.54 1.17 -9.51
C LEU A 70 8.23 1.84 -10.70
N ALA A 71 9.56 1.89 -10.71
CA ALA A 71 10.36 2.41 -11.83
C ALA A 71 10.28 1.53 -13.08
N GLY A 72 10.20 0.21 -12.91
CA GLY A 72 10.00 -0.78 -13.97
C GLY A 72 8.60 -0.76 -14.58
N GLY A 73 7.67 0.01 -14.00
CA GLY A 73 6.37 0.28 -14.58
C GLY A 73 5.28 -0.72 -14.18
N ILE A 74 5.40 -1.38 -13.02
CA ILE A 74 4.29 -2.19 -12.48
C ILE A 74 2.96 -1.42 -12.57
N ASP A 75 1.91 -2.08 -13.02
CA ASP A 75 0.62 -1.49 -13.39
C ASP A 75 -0.58 -2.22 -12.76
N GLY A 76 -1.79 -1.76 -13.09
CA GLY A 76 -3.04 -2.34 -12.63
C GLY A 76 -3.19 -2.43 -11.11
N ASP A 77 -3.83 -3.50 -10.63
CA ASP A 77 -4.02 -3.72 -9.19
C ASP A 77 -2.69 -3.98 -8.45
N ALA A 78 -1.71 -4.58 -9.11
CA ALA A 78 -0.41 -4.82 -8.48
C ALA A 78 0.33 -3.52 -8.19
N ARG A 79 0.22 -2.51 -9.06
CA ARG A 79 0.71 -1.16 -8.78
C ARG A 79 0.06 -0.53 -7.56
N ARG A 80 -1.27 -0.65 -7.43
CA ARG A 80 -2.00 -0.18 -6.24
C ARG A 80 -1.48 -0.84 -4.98
N ARG A 81 -1.32 -2.17 -4.99
CA ARG A 81 -0.77 -2.93 -3.86
C ARG A 81 0.69 -2.57 -3.56
N CYS A 82 1.50 -2.34 -4.60
CA CYS A 82 2.89 -1.93 -4.50
C CYS A 82 3.03 -0.57 -3.83
N LEU A 83 2.30 0.46 -4.30
CA LEU A 83 2.32 1.79 -3.67
C LEU A 83 1.84 1.76 -2.22
N LEU A 84 0.81 0.96 -1.90
CA LEU A 84 0.31 0.80 -0.54
C LEU A 84 1.38 0.19 0.38
N GLN A 85 1.97 -0.94 -0.03
CA GLN A 85 2.99 -1.62 0.79
C GLN A 85 4.28 -0.80 0.89
N TYR A 86 4.70 -0.17 -0.21
CA TYR A 86 5.82 0.78 -0.21
C TYR A 86 5.58 1.93 0.78
N GLY A 87 4.41 2.57 0.74
CA GLY A 87 4.04 3.59 1.71
C GLY A 87 4.07 3.06 3.16
N SER A 88 3.56 1.86 3.40
CA SER A 88 3.63 1.23 4.74
C SER A 88 5.08 0.96 5.17
N THR A 89 5.93 0.48 4.27
CA THR A 89 7.36 0.21 4.49
C THR A 89 8.08 1.49 4.88
N LEU A 90 7.88 2.58 4.12
CA LEU A 90 8.44 3.90 4.43
C LEU A 90 8.02 4.39 5.82
N ARG A 91 6.74 4.21 6.19
CA ARG A 91 6.26 4.57 7.53
C ARG A 91 6.98 3.79 8.62
N ASN A 92 7.15 2.48 8.44
CA ASN A 92 7.85 1.62 9.41
C ASN A 92 9.34 2.02 9.55
N LEU A 93 9.95 2.53 8.47
CA LEU A 93 11.32 3.08 8.47
C LEU A 93 11.42 4.50 9.07
N GLY A 94 10.30 5.11 9.48
CA GLY A 94 10.27 6.48 10.01
C GLY A 94 10.27 7.59 8.94
N LEU A 95 10.18 7.21 7.66
CA LEU A 95 10.13 8.09 6.49
C LEU A 95 8.68 8.54 6.25
N HIS A 96 8.13 9.30 7.21
CA HIS A 96 6.70 9.57 7.28
C HIS A 96 6.18 10.44 6.15
N ASP A 97 6.94 11.46 5.73
CA ASP A 97 6.54 12.33 4.64
C ASP A 97 6.56 11.60 3.30
N GLU A 98 7.62 10.83 3.01
CA GLU A 98 7.67 10.01 1.79
C GLU A 98 6.55 8.95 1.79
N SER A 99 6.20 8.40 2.96
CA SER A 99 5.08 7.47 3.10
C SER A 99 3.75 8.12 2.71
N VAL A 100 3.50 9.35 3.19
CA VAL A 100 2.29 10.10 2.83
C VAL A 100 2.26 10.38 1.33
N ASP A 101 3.38 10.79 0.73
CA ASP A 101 3.45 11.06 -0.71
C ASP A 101 3.15 9.81 -1.56
N ALA A 102 3.71 8.66 -1.18
CA ALA A 102 3.46 7.39 -1.86
C ALA A 102 1.98 6.97 -1.78
N LEU A 103 1.36 7.12 -0.61
CA LEU A 103 -0.04 6.75 -0.39
C LEU A 103 -1.02 7.77 -0.99
N GLN A 104 -0.64 9.05 -1.05
CA GLN A 104 -1.41 10.06 -1.78
C GLN A 104 -1.39 9.77 -3.28
N ARG A 105 -0.23 9.41 -3.83
CA ARG A 105 -0.15 8.94 -5.23
C ARG A 105 -1.04 7.73 -5.46
N ALA A 106 -1.04 6.74 -4.55
CA ALA A 106 -1.95 5.61 -4.65
C ALA A 106 -3.42 6.04 -4.59
N ARG A 107 -3.75 7.04 -3.76
CA ARG A 107 -5.10 7.57 -3.60
C ARG A 107 -5.59 8.25 -4.87
N ASP A 108 -4.71 9.01 -5.52
CA ASP A 108 -5.01 9.73 -6.76
C ASP A 108 -5.15 8.77 -7.95
N GLU A 109 -4.28 7.76 -8.03
CA GLU A 109 -4.32 6.74 -9.09
C GLU A 109 -5.47 5.72 -8.90
N PHE A 110 -5.86 5.44 -7.65
CA PHE A 110 -6.87 4.43 -7.29
C PHE A 110 -7.90 4.97 -6.28
N PRO A 111 -8.77 5.91 -6.69
CA PRO A 111 -9.69 6.62 -5.80
C PRO A 111 -10.77 5.73 -5.14
N ASP A 112 -10.98 4.53 -5.65
CA ASP A 112 -11.96 3.57 -5.08
C ASP A 112 -11.31 2.60 -4.07
N SER A 113 -10.00 2.72 -3.79
CA SER A 113 -9.32 1.81 -2.87
C SER A 113 -9.44 2.23 -1.40
N ASP A 114 -10.39 1.63 -0.70
CA ASP A 114 -10.55 1.83 0.75
C ASP A 114 -9.30 1.46 1.55
N SER A 115 -8.59 0.40 1.15
CA SER A 115 -7.34 0.01 1.79
C SER A 115 -6.27 1.12 1.70
N VAL A 116 -6.20 1.84 0.57
CA VAL A 116 -5.24 2.94 0.43
C VAL A 116 -5.59 4.08 1.38
N ARG A 117 -6.88 4.40 1.55
CA ARG A 117 -7.35 5.44 2.48
C ARG A 117 -7.00 5.14 3.93
N VAL A 118 -7.22 3.89 4.35
CA VAL A 118 -6.87 3.45 5.72
C VAL A 118 -5.38 3.60 5.96
N PHE A 119 -4.54 3.13 5.04
CA PHE A 119 -3.09 3.24 5.20
C PHE A 119 -2.58 4.68 5.09
N LEU A 120 -3.17 5.50 4.21
CA LEU A 120 -2.89 6.94 4.13
C LEU A 120 -3.18 7.63 5.47
N ALA A 121 -4.31 7.33 6.12
CA ALA A 121 -4.63 7.87 7.44
C ALA A 121 -3.59 7.46 8.51
N LEU A 122 -3.10 6.22 8.49
CA LEU A 122 -2.04 5.79 9.40
C LEU A 122 -0.73 6.56 9.16
N SER A 123 -0.35 6.79 7.90
CA SER A 123 0.86 7.55 7.57
C SER A 123 0.72 9.04 7.89
N LEU A 124 -0.45 9.63 7.65
CA LEU A 124 -0.76 11.00 8.07
C LEU A 124 -0.63 11.15 9.59
N HIS A 125 -1.14 10.18 10.36
CA HIS A 125 -0.98 10.18 11.81
C HIS A 125 0.49 10.07 12.23
N ALA A 126 1.26 9.16 11.63
CA ALA A 126 2.69 9.02 11.90
C ALA A 126 3.48 10.31 11.58
N ALA A 127 3.07 11.04 10.54
CA ALA A 127 3.59 12.36 10.18
C ALA A 127 3.06 13.51 11.08
N SER A 128 2.39 13.21 12.20
CA SER A 128 1.75 14.18 13.10
C SER A 128 0.66 15.04 12.46
N ARG A 129 0.08 14.59 11.33
CA ARG A 129 -1.04 15.23 10.61
C ARG A 129 -2.38 14.56 10.98
N SER A 130 -2.62 14.39 12.28
CA SER A 130 -3.75 13.60 12.80
C SER A 130 -5.13 14.16 12.41
N ASP A 131 -5.28 15.48 12.23
CA ASP A 131 -6.55 16.05 11.79
C ASP A 131 -6.92 15.56 10.38
N ALA A 132 -5.95 15.57 9.45
CA ALA A 132 -6.14 15.03 8.11
C ALA A 132 -6.38 13.51 8.13
N ALA A 133 -5.69 12.78 9.03
CA ALA A 133 -5.91 11.34 9.20
C ALA A 133 -7.34 11.01 9.64
N VAL A 134 -7.86 11.71 10.66
CA VAL A 134 -9.23 11.50 11.14
C VAL A 134 -10.24 11.93 10.08
N ALA A 135 -9.99 13.02 9.36
CA ALA A 135 -10.85 13.44 8.25
C ALA A 135 -10.98 12.34 7.18
N GLU A 136 -9.86 11.74 6.74
CA GLU A 136 -9.85 10.65 5.77
C GLU A 136 -10.68 9.44 6.24
N LEU A 137 -10.55 9.06 7.52
CA LEU A 137 -11.30 7.94 8.09
C LEU A 137 -12.80 8.25 8.26
N LEU A 138 -13.16 9.48 8.59
CA LEU A 138 -14.57 9.91 8.67
C LEU A 138 -15.23 9.91 7.29
N GLU A 139 -14.53 10.39 6.27
CA GLU A 139 -15.00 10.31 4.88
C GLU A 139 -15.20 8.84 4.48
N LEU A 140 -14.24 7.97 4.79
CA LEU A 140 -14.35 6.54 4.50
C LEU A 140 -15.53 5.90 5.23
N ALA A 141 -15.74 6.22 6.51
CA ALA A 141 -16.88 5.73 7.27
C ALA A 141 -18.21 6.18 6.66
N ALA A 142 -18.32 7.44 6.23
CA ALA A 142 -19.50 7.98 5.56
C ALA A 142 -19.76 7.35 4.18
N ASP A 143 -18.70 6.92 3.49
CA ASP A 143 -18.79 6.25 2.21
C ASP A 143 -19.15 4.76 2.35
N GLY A 144 -18.65 4.07 3.37
CA GLY A 144 -18.71 2.61 3.46
C GLY A 144 -19.73 2.03 4.45
N ILE A 145 -20.07 2.74 5.54
CA ILE A 145 -20.96 2.20 6.58
C ILE A 145 -22.43 2.46 6.22
N ARG A 146 -23.13 1.42 5.78
CA ARG A 146 -24.54 1.44 5.33
C ARG A 146 -25.51 0.90 6.37
N THR A 147 -25.46 1.46 7.59
CA THR A 147 -26.44 1.17 8.64
C THR A 147 -27.38 2.36 8.81
N PRO A 148 -28.68 2.15 9.11
CA PRO A 148 -29.61 3.27 9.30
C PRO A 148 -29.16 4.25 10.40
N GLU A 149 -28.45 3.75 11.41
CA GLU A 149 -27.89 4.56 12.48
C GLU A 149 -26.82 5.54 11.96
N VAL A 150 -25.85 5.07 11.16
CA VAL A 150 -24.79 5.93 10.61
C VAL A 150 -25.32 6.82 9.48
N GLU A 151 -26.20 6.30 8.62
CA GLU A 151 -26.79 7.05 7.51
C GLU A 151 -27.53 8.31 7.99
N ARG A 152 -28.19 8.24 9.15
CA ARG A 152 -28.82 9.40 9.80
C ARG A 152 -27.82 10.53 10.11
N TYR A 153 -26.56 10.19 10.34
CA TYR A 153 -25.51 11.14 10.72
C TYR A 153 -24.48 11.42 9.61
N THR A 154 -24.63 10.86 8.41
CA THR A 154 -23.68 11.03 7.29
C THR A 154 -23.33 12.50 7.01
N ALA A 155 -24.32 13.40 7.02
CA ALA A 155 -24.07 14.83 6.81
C ALA A 155 -23.19 15.45 7.91
N ALA A 156 -23.42 15.06 9.17
CA ALA A 156 -22.61 15.52 10.30
C ALA A 156 -21.19 14.93 10.26
N ILE A 157 -21.05 13.65 9.90
CA ILE A 157 -19.75 12.98 9.74
C ILE A 157 -18.92 13.70 8.68
N ARG A 158 -19.50 13.97 7.50
CA ARG A 158 -18.81 14.73 6.44
C ARG A 158 -18.49 16.16 6.86
N GLY A 159 -19.38 16.83 7.59
CA GLY A 159 -19.13 18.17 8.13
C GLY A 159 -17.93 18.21 9.07
N ASN A 160 -17.78 17.21 9.95
CA ASN A 160 -16.63 17.10 10.83
C ASN A 160 -15.34 16.77 10.07
N ALA A 161 -15.40 15.92 9.05
CA ALA A 161 -14.25 15.66 8.19
C ALA A 161 -13.77 16.93 7.49
N ALA A 162 -14.69 17.72 6.90
CA ALA A 162 -14.35 18.98 6.26
C ALA A 162 -13.73 20.01 7.23
N TYR A 163 -14.25 20.08 8.46
CA TYR A 163 -13.67 20.92 9.51
C TYR A 163 -12.23 20.52 9.84
N LEU A 164 -11.97 19.21 9.99
CA LEU A 164 -10.64 18.68 10.28
C LEU A 164 -9.65 18.90 9.12
N ARG A 165 -10.10 18.80 7.86
CA ARG A 165 -9.27 19.17 6.69
C ARG A 165 -8.86 20.64 6.75
N ALA A 166 -9.80 21.54 7.01
CA ALA A 166 -9.52 22.97 7.12
C ALA A 166 -8.52 23.30 8.24
N LEU A 167 -8.58 22.58 9.37
CA LEU A 167 -7.59 22.71 10.44
C LEU A 167 -6.19 22.24 10.03
N ALA A 168 -6.09 21.24 9.15
CA ALA A 168 -4.81 20.73 8.66
C ALA A 168 -4.17 21.67 7.63
N GLU A 169 -4.97 22.34 6.80
CA GLU A 169 -4.49 23.28 5.77
C GLU A 169 -4.08 24.66 6.35
N GLY A 170 -4.65 25.04 7.49
CA GLY A 170 -4.37 26.32 8.15
C GLY A 170 -3.16 26.33 9.08
N ARG A 171 -2.36 25.25 9.14
CA ARG A 171 -1.19 25.10 10.03
C ARG A 171 0.13 25.17 9.28
#